data_AF-A0A2D6FLR6-F1
#
_entry.id   AF-A0A2D6FLR6-F1
#
_cell.length_a   1.000
_cell.length_b   1.000
_cell.length_c   1.000
_cell.angle_alpha   90.00
_cell.angle_beta   90.00
_cell.angle_gamma   90.00
#
_symmetry.space_group_name_H-M   'P 1'
#
loop_
_entity.id
_entity.type
_entity.pdbx_description
1 polymer ?
#
loop_
_entity_poly.entity_id
_entity_poly.type
_entity_poly.pdbx_seq_one_letter_code
_entity_poly.pdbx_strand_id
1 'polypeptide(L)'
;MTEEKLGKFTDRLMEKTAAIKELEIKSTQVSVFFPPDMMKKGLGSEIIIEAEIFIKPERTEEVRNRLAIELVKITREFFPEPSLVECFIKPFNPKNGFSISDRYFER
;
A
#
# COMPACT_ATOMS: atom_id res chain seq x y z
N MET A 1 5.99 -5.10 18.47
CA MET A 1 6.03 -5.60 17.07
C MET A 1 7.49 -5.82 16.70
N THR A 2 7.88 -6.94 16.11
CA THR A 2 9.29 -7.12 15.68
C THR A 2 9.50 -6.52 14.29
N GLU A 3 10.71 -6.03 14.02
CA GLU A 3 11.09 -5.53 12.69
C GLU A 3 10.94 -6.63 11.62
N GLU A 4 11.26 -7.87 11.97
CA GLU A 4 11.09 -9.02 11.07
C GLU A 4 9.64 -9.25 10.65
N LYS A 5 8.68 -9.18 11.60
CA LYS A 5 7.25 -9.34 11.30
C LYS A 5 6.75 -8.23 10.38
N LEU A 6 7.24 -7.01 10.58
CA LEU A 6 6.89 -5.86 9.74
C LEU A 6 7.53 -5.92 8.36
N GLY A 7 8.76 -6.44 8.25
CA GLY A 7 9.40 -6.74 6.98
C GLY A 7 8.56 -7.71 6.16
N LYS A 8 8.22 -8.87 6.74
CA LYS A 8 7.35 -9.88 6.10
C LYS A 8 5.97 -9.33 5.72
N PHE A 9 5.38 -8.51 6.58
CA PHE A 9 4.11 -7.86 6.28
C PHE A 9 4.23 -6.91 5.08
N THR A 10 5.28 -6.08 5.06
CA THR A 10 5.57 -5.13 3.98
C THR A 10 5.78 -5.85 2.65
N ASP A 11 6.64 -6.87 2.64
CA ASP A 11 6.89 -7.68 1.45
C ASP A 11 5.59 -8.26 0.90
N ARG A 12 4.72 -8.75 1.79
CA ARG A 12 3.45 -9.34 1.39
C ARG A 12 2.49 -8.33 0.76
N LEU A 13 2.40 -7.11 1.29
CA LEU A 13 1.61 -6.04 0.69
C LEU A 13 2.15 -5.66 -0.70
N MET A 14 3.48 -5.57 -0.84
CA MET A 14 4.14 -5.23 -2.10
C MET A 14 3.90 -6.28 -3.18
N GLU A 15 4.08 -7.56 -2.84
CA GLU A 15 3.80 -8.70 -3.73
C GLU A 15 2.34 -8.71 -4.20
N LYS A 16 1.41 -8.49 -3.28
CA LYS A 16 -0.01 -8.55 -3.54
C LYS A 16 -0.51 -7.40 -4.39
N THR A 17 0.04 -6.22 -4.17
CA THR A 17 -0.17 -5.07 -5.07
C THR A 17 0.34 -5.39 -6.47
N ALA A 18 1.55 -5.95 -6.59
CA ALA A 18 2.15 -6.30 -7.88
C ALA A 18 1.44 -7.45 -8.62
N ALA A 19 0.71 -8.31 -7.89
CA ALA A 19 -0.05 -9.41 -8.48
C ALA A 19 -1.30 -8.93 -9.26
N ILE A 20 -1.77 -7.71 -9.02
CA ILE A 20 -2.89 -7.12 -9.76
C ILE A 20 -2.35 -6.54 -11.08
N LYS A 21 -2.47 -7.33 -12.15
CA LYS A 21 -1.85 -7.03 -13.45
C LYS A 21 -2.26 -5.68 -14.03
N GLU A 22 -3.52 -5.29 -13.85
CA GLU A 22 -4.09 -4.03 -14.32
C GLU A 22 -3.50 -2.80 -13.63
N LEU A 23 -2.79 -2.96 -12.51
CA LEU A 23 -2.05 -1.86 -11.91
C LEU A 23 -0.76 -1.55 -12.68
N GLU A 24 -0.16 -2.55 -13.35
CA GLU A 24 1.17 -2.44 -13.97
C GLU A 24 2.25 -1.92 -13.00
N ILE A 25 2.18 -2.34 -11.73
CA ILE A 25 3.12 -1.94 -10.68
C ILE A 25 4.00 -3.14 -10.33
N LYS A 26 5.32 -2.94 -10.31
CA LYS A 26 6.25 -3.93 -9.75
C LYS A 26 6.30 -3.80 -8.24
N SER A 27 6.59 -4.89 -7.52
CA SER A 27 6.74 -4.85 -6.07
C SER A 27 7.77 -3.80 -5.63
N THR A 28 8.87 -3.65 -6.38
CA THR A 28 9.92 -2.64 -6.14
C THR A 28 9.46 -1.18 -6.30
N GLN A 29 8.28 -0.94 -6.87
CA GLN A 29 7.68 0.39 -7.04
C GLN A 29 6.64 0.70 -5.94
N VAL A 30 6.37 -0.25 -5.06
CA VAL A 30 5.48 -0.07 -3.91
C VAL A 30 6.35 0.31 -2.72
N SER A 31 5.93 1.33 -1.98
CA SER A 31 6.56 1.71 -0.71
C SER A 31 5.51 1.67 0.38
N VAL A 32 5.86 1.07 1.52
CA VAL A 32 5.00 0.97 2.69
C VAL A 32 5.67 1.71 3.83
N PHE A 33 4.94 2.62 4.45
CA PHE A 33 5.44 3.46 5.54
C PHE A 33 4.58 3.26 6.78
N PHE A 34 5.24 3.23 7.93
CA PHE A 34 4.59 3.15 9.23
C PHE A 34 4.94 4.41 10.03
N PRO A 35 3.95 5.08 10.65
CA PRO A 35 4.26 6.15 11.58
C PRO A 35 5.17 5.63 12.71
N PRO A 36 6.22 6.39 13.10
CA PRO A 36 7.15 5.96 14.15
C PRO A 36 6.46 5.62 15.49
N ASP A 37 5.31 6.22 15.76
CA ASP A 37 4.53 5.96 16.97
C ASP A 37 3.82 4.61 16.95
N MET A 38 3.38 4.12 15.78
CA MET A 38 2.82 2.76 15.65
C MET A 38 3.87 1.69 15.95
N MET A 39 5.12 1.94 15.56
CA MET A 39 6.26 1.05 15.83
C MET A 39 6.54 0.93 17.33
N LYS A 40 6.35 2.03 18.09
CA LYS A 40 6.66 2.12 19.51
C LYS A 40 5.50 1.71 20.43
N LYS A 41 4.26 2.04 20.06
CA LYS A 41 3.06 1.85 20.92
C LYS A 41 2.18 0.67 20.50
N GLY A 42 2.44 0.05 19.35
CA GLY A 42 1.57 -0.99 18.77
C GLY A 42 0.48 -0.40 17.86
N LEU A 43 -0.28 -1.28 17.22
CA LEU A 43 -1.25 -0.93 16.16
C LEU A 43 -2.62 -0.47 16.69
N GLY A 44 -2.82 -0.40 18.01
CA GLY A 44 -4.10 -0.01 18.60
C GLY A 44 -5.26 -0.98 18.29
N SER A 45 -6.49 -0.51 18.46
CA SER A 45 -7.73 -1.25 18.16
C SER A 45 -8.18 -1.14 16.70
N GLU A 46 -7.54 -0.27 15.92
CA GLU A 46 -7.93 0.09 14.56
C GLU A 46 -6.68 0.26 13.68
N ILE A 47 -6.70 -0.32 12.49
CA ILE A 47 -5.67 -0.11 11.46
C ILE A 47 -6.29 0.61 10.27
N ILE A 48 -5.67 1.71 9.86
CA ILE A 48 -6.05 2.44 8.64
C ILE A 48 -4.92 2.30 7.62
N ILE A 49 -5.26 1.79 6.44
CA ILE A 49 -4.36 1.68 5.29
C ILE A 49 -4.72 2.80 4.32
N GLU A 50 -3.81 3.73 4.09
CA GLU A 50 -3.93 4.69 3.02
C GLU A 50 -2.93 4.35 1.92
N ALA A 51 -3.43 4.10 0.72
CA ALA A 51 -2.60 3.84 -0.44
C ALA A 51 -2.93 4.82 -1.55
N GLU A 52 -1.90 5.35 -2.18
CA GLU A 52 -2.02 6.29 -3.29
C GLU A 52 -1.53 5.64 -4.58
N ILE A 53 -2.33 5.72 -5.64
CA ILE A 53 -1.96 5.18 -6.96
C ILE A 53 -2.24 6.20 -8.06
N PHE A 54 -1.34 6.34 -9.03
CA PHE A 54 -1.59 7.24 -10.18
C PHE A 54 -2.86 6.82 -10.93
N ILE A 55 -3.65 7.81 -11.37
CA ILE A 55 -4.78 7.60 -12.27
C ILE A 55 -4.24 7.12 -13.62
N LYS A 56 -4.77 5.98 -14.07
CA LYS A 56 -4.60 5.45 -15.42
C LYS A 56 -5.91 4.80 -15.90
N PRO A 57 -6.19 4.72 -17.21
CA PRO A 57 -7.42 4.13 -17.74
C PRO A 57 -7.73 2.71 -17.23
N GLU A 58 -6.70 1.88 -17.12
CA GLU A 58 -6.76 0.49 -16.68
C GLU A 58 -6.95 0.32 -15.17
N ARG A 59 -6.72 1.37 -14.36
CA ARG A 59 -6.85 1.36 -12.90
C ARG A 59 -8.25 1.80 -12.48
N THR A 60 -9.24 1.06 -12.96
CA THR A 60 -10.67 1.34 -12.75
C THR A 60 -11.06 1.30 -11.28
N GLU A 61 -12.29 1.73 -10.97
CA GLU A 61 -12.84 1.60 -9.62
C GLU A 61 -12.84 0.16 -9.12
N GLU A 62 -13.20 -0.79 -9.98
CA GLU A 62 -13.19 -2.22 -9.66
C GLU A 62 -11.79 -2.72 -9.30
N VAL A 63 -10.77 -2.31 -10.07
CA VAL A 63 -9.37 -2.66 -9.79
C VAL A 63 -8.92 -2.08 -8.44
N ARG A 64 -9.30 -0.83 -8.13
CA ARG A 64 -9.01 -0.20 -6.83
C ARG A 64 -9.72 -0.90 -5.68
N ASN A 65 -10.98 -1.27 -5.84
CA ASN A 65 -11.74 -1.99 -4.82
C ASN A 65 -11.13 -3.36 -4.54
N ARG A 66 -10.70 -4.08 -5.59
CA ARG A 66 -10.01 -5.36 -5.44
C ARG A 66 -8.67 -5.21 -4.70
N LEU A 67 -7.90 -4.16 -5.01
CA LEU A 67 -6.68 -3.86 -4.26
C LEU A 67 -7.00 -3.62 -2.78
N ALA A 68 -7.98 -2.77 -2.46
CA ALA A 68 -8.37 -2.46 -1.09
C ALA A 68 -8.71 -3.74 -0.29
N ILE A 69 -9.51 -4.63 -0.87
CA ILE A 69 -9.92 -5.89 -0.26
C ILE A 69 -8.71 -6.79 0.03
N GLU A 70 -7.79 -6.95 -0.92
CA GLU A 70 -6.60 -7.77 -0.73
C GLU A 70 -5.70 -7.20 0.37
N LEU A 71 -5.50 -5.87 0.43
CA LEU A 71 -4.69 -5.23 1.47
C LEU A 71 -5.31 -5.45 2.86
N VAL A 72 -6.61 -5.22 3.02
CA VAL A 72 -7.33 -5.48 4.29
C VAL A 72 -7.18 -6.94 4.72
N LYS A 73 -7.33 -7.88 3.78
CA LYS A 73 -7.21 -9.32 4.05
C LYS A 73 -5.83 -9.66 4.60
N ILE A 74 -4.76 -9.21 3.94
CA ILE A 74 -3.37 -9.44 4.37
C ILE A 74 -3.13 -8.83 5.74
N THR A 75 -3.61 -7.61 5.96
CA THR A 75 -3.47 -6.93 7.26
C THR A 75 -4.13 -7.72 8.38
N ARG A 76 -5.32 -8.29 8.16
CA ARG A 76 -5.97 -9.17 9.16
C ARG A 76 -5.22 -10.48 9.38
N GLU A 77 -4.56 -11.04 8.36
CA GLU A 77 -3.72 -12.24 8.51
C GLU A 77 -2.52 -11.98 9.43
N PHE A 78 -1.89 -10.80 9.33
CA PHE A 78 -0.74 -10.44 10.15
C PHE A 78 -1.11 -9.86 11.52
N PHE A 79 -2.23 -9.16 11.61
CA PHE A 79 -2.71 -8.46 12.79
C PHE A 79 -4.18 -8.85 13.03
N PRO A 80 -4.44 -9.95 13.76
CA PRO A 80 -5.81 -10.40 14.02
C PRO A 80 -6.51 -9.62 15.14
N GLU A 81 -5.75 -8.95 16.02
CA GLU A 81 -6.28 -8.26 17.22
C GLU A 81 -7.11 -6.98 16.96
N PRO A 82 -6.78 -6.12 15.97
CA PRO A 82 -7.56 -4.92 15.71
C PRO A 82 -9.00 -5.25 15.34
N SER A 83 -9.93 -4.59 16.03
CA SER A 83 -11.37 -4.70 15.77
C SER A 83 -11.74 -4.21 14.38
N LEU A 84 -11.02 -3.19 13.88
CA LEU A 84 -11.27 -2.53 12.61
C LEU A 84 -9.99 -2.50 11.76
N VAL A 85 -10.15 -2.79 10.47
CA VAL A 85 -9.13 -2.61 9.44
C VAL A 85 -9.80 -1.94 8.25
N GLU A 86 -9.40 -0.72 7.93
CA GLU A 86 -9.92 0.06 6.81
C GLU A 86 -8.85 0.28 5.75
N CYS A 87 -9.26 0.40 4.49
CA CYS A 87 -8.34 0.71 3.40
C CYS A 87 -8.94 1.73 2.44
N PHE A 88 -8.19 2.81 2.20
CA PHE A 88 -8.53 3.88 1.28
C PHE A 88 -7.53 3.88 0.13
N ILE A 89 -8.01 3.58 -1.09
CA ILE A 89 -7.21 3.71 -2.31
C ILE A 89 -7.49 5.08 -2.92
N LYS A 90 -6.55 6.01 -2.77
CA LYS A 90 -6.63 7.38 -3.25
C LYS A 90 -6.05 7.47 -4.68
N PRO A 91 -6.86 7.78 -5.70
CA PRO A 91 -6.37 7.99 -7.05
C PRO A 91 -5.62 9.34 -7.13
N PHE A 92 -4.34 9.31 -7.51
CA PHE A 92 -3.49 10.48 -7.66
C PHE A 92 -3.47 10.97 -9.11
N ASN A 93 -3.87 12.23 -9.32
CA ASN A 93 -3.73 12.90 -10.59
C ASN A 93 -2.36 13.60 -10.64
N PRO A 94 -1.43 13.20 -11.52
CA PRO A 94 -0.11 13.83 -11.59
C PRO A 94 -0.17 15.33 -11.94
N LYS A 95 -1.28 15.82 -12.51
CA LYS A 95 -1.46 17.26 -12.74
C LYS A 95 -1.65 18.08 -11.45
N ASN A 96 -1.88 17.42 -10.31
CA ASN A 96 -2.09 18.06 -9.01
C ASN A 96 -0.78 18.23 -8.22
N GLY A 97 0.29 18.67 -8.88
CA GLY A 97 1.56 18.97 -8.20
C GLY A 97 2.53 17.78 -8.10
N PHE A 98 2.61 16.94 -9.13
CA PHE A 98 3.66 15.92 -9.24
C PHE A 98 4.90 16.48 -9.95
N SER A 99 6.08 16.14 -9.44
CA SER A 99 7.37 16.40 -10.09
C SER A 99 8.30 15.21 -9.86
N ILE A 100 9.12 14.91 -10.85
CA ILE A 100 10.20 13.92 -10.75
C ILE A 100 11.54 14.65 -10.86
N SER A 101 12.44 14.36 -9.93
CA SER A 101 13.84 14.79 -10.05
C SER A 101 14.58 13.74 -10.88
N ASP A 102 14.42 13.76 -12.20
CA ASP A 102 15.07 12.76 -13.05
C ASP A 102 16.61 12.84 -12.93
N ARG A 103 17.22 11.77 -12.40
CA ARG A 103 18.65 11.41 -12.60
C ARG A 103 18.81 9.99 -13.18
N TYR A 104 17.74 9.36 -13.65
CA TYR A 104 17.74 7.93 -14.01
C TYR A 104 17.71 7.62 -15.53
N PHE A 105 17.81 8.63 -16.41
CA PHE A 105 17.75 8.44 -17.86
C PHE A 105 18.99 8.96 -18.62
N GLU A 106 20.20 8.78 -18.07
CA GLU A 106 21.41 8.76 -18.89
C GLU A 106 21.81 7.29 -19.12
N ARG A 107 21.44 6.77 -20.30
CA ARG A 107 22.01 5.58 -20.92
C ARG A 107 22.50 5.94 -22.31
#